data_AF-A0A372FAR7-F1
#
_entry.id   AF-A0A372FAR7-F1
#
_cell.length_a   1.000
_cell.length_b   1.000
_cell.length_c   1.000
_cell.angle_alpha   90.00
_cell.angle_beta   90.00
_cell.angle_gamma   90.00
#
_symmetry.space_group_name_H-M   'P 1'
#
loop_
_entity.id
_entity.type
_entity.pdbx_description
1 polymer ?
#
loop_
_entity_poly.entity_id
_entity_poly.type
_entity_poly.pdbx_seq_one_letter_code
_entity_poly.pdbx_strand_id
1 'polypeptide(L)'
;MGNGESTYKLVPLLKDNYMRLLFFNLFILTSFFALGSCNTSTNKGLSGISTIPTDTAKGIIIKHSLPRGNIYNDPAGKHFAYGVFWASVINKTATPIELTMNFPADSFAISGQPKDYVKFFLPPGTMTPEKESVYDYGLTTLKSFLDKHFHEPSQLKTTIKPKEEYRFYIAVVSKEGYNGAVRAELVLKEQNLFYKINMLDSLLPCGSIVFKK
;
A
#
# COMPACT_ATOMS: atom_id res chain seq x y z
N MET A 1 -8.56 60.19 -13.93
CA MET A 1 -8.00 59.95 -12.58
C MET A 1 -9.08 60.36 -11.59
N GLY A 2 -9.71 59.36 -10.98
CA GLY A 2 -10.81 59.57 -10.04
C GLY A 2 -10.30 59.81 -8.63
N ASN A 3 -11.11 60.49 -7.84
CA ASN A 3 -11.25 60.32 -6.39
C ASN A 3 -12.56 60.97 -5.98
N GLY A 4 -13.41 60.22 -5.29
CA GLY A 4 -14.71 60.69 -4.82
C GLY A 4 -15.41 59.62 -4.01
N GLU A 5 -14.96 59.41 -2.78
CA GLU A 5 -15.76 58.76 -1.74
C GLU A 5 -16.56 59.81 -0.97
N SER A 6 -17.85 59.53 -0.77
CA SER A 6 -18.63 59.76 0.46
C SER A 6 -20.12 59.88 0.10
N THR A 7 -21.12 59.40 0.83
CA THR A 7 -21.34 58.29 1.78
C THR A 7 -22.86 58.30 2.12
N TYR A 8 -23.45 57.12 2.38
CA TYR A 8 -24.67 56.80 3.17
C TYR A 8 -26.07 57.36 2.79
N LYS A 9 -27.08 56.46 2.65
CA LYS A 9 -28.22 56.33 3.60
C LYS A 9 -29.19 55.17 3.31
N LEU A 10 -29.86 54.77 4.39
CA LEU A 10 -30.71 53.61 4.73
C LEU A 10 -32.16 53.59 4.13
N VAL A 11 -32.66 52.39 3.74
CA VAL A 11 -33.90 51.67 4.18
C VAL A 11 -35.31 52.30 3.86
N PRO A 12 -36.45 51.57 3.72
CA PRO A 12 -36.83 50.31 3.03
C PRO A 12 -38.27 50.37 2.38
N LEU A 13 -38.88 49.20 2.12
CA LEU A 13 -40.34 48.90 2.06
C LEU A 13 -41.15 49.26 0.79
N LEU A 14 -41.42 48.24 -0.03
CA LEU A 14 -42.69 48.09 -0.78
C LEU A 14 -43.21 46.66 -0.53
N LYS A 15 -44.23 46.51 0.31
CA LYS A 15 -45.66 46.55 0.00
C LYS A 15 -46.18 45.26 -0.64
N ASP A 16 -46.80 44.48 0.24
CA ASP A 16 -48.03 43.74 0.00
C ASP A 16 -48.86 44.35 -1.14
N ASN A 17 -49.31 43.52 -2.09
CA ASN A 17 -50.74 43.23 -2.18
C ASN A 17 -51.10 42.31 -3.36
N TYR A 18 -51.89 41.30 -2.98
CA TYR A 18 -53.07 40.80 -3.68
C TYR A 18 -52.83 39.76 -4.77
N MET A 19 -53.10 38.50 -4.45
CA MET A 19 -54.45 37.92 -4.48
C MET A 19 -55.04 37.93 -5.89
N ARG A 20 -54.96 36.77 -6.53
CA ARG A 20 -56.04 36.04 -7.22
C ARG A 20 -55.46 35.32 -8.43
N LEU A 21 -55.19 34.03 -8.26
CA LEU A 21 -55.64 32.95 -9.14
C LEU A 21 -54.97 31.67 -8.63
N LEU A 22 -55.62 30.93 -7.74
CA LEU A 22 -56.64 29.92 -8.04
C LEU A 22 -56.06 28.67 -8.71
N PHE A 23 -56.24 27.57 -7.97
CA PHE A 23 -56.18 26.17 -8.39
C PHE A 23 -54.81 25.66 -8.82
N PHE A 24 -54.16 24.86 -7.98
CA PHE A 24 -54.02 23.43 -8.21
C PHE A 24 -53.20 22.80 -7.07
N ASN A 25 -53.59 21.58 -6.70
CA ASN A 25 -52.84 20.62 -5.87
C ASN A 25 -53.08 20.65 -4.36
N LEU A 26 -54.28 20.16 -4.01
CA LEU A 26 -54.57 19.38 -2.82
C LEU A 26 -54.48 17.88 -3.20
N PHE A 27 -54.07 17.02 -2.25
CA PHE A 27 -53.76 15.57 -2.34
C PHE A 27 -52.32 15.29 -2.80
N ILE A 28 -51.43 14.64 -2.02
CA ILE A 28 -51.61 13.40 -1.26
C ILE A 28 -50.82 13.42 0.05
N LEU A 29 -51.50 13.00 1.12
CA LEU A 29 -50.98 12.64 2.43
C LEU A 29 -50.77 11.11 2.45
N THR A 30 -49.54 10.63 2.51
CA THR A 30 -49.24 9.24 2.95
C THR A 30 -47.95 9.19 3.78
N SER A 31 -48.15 9.06 5.08
CA SER A 31 -47.41 8.22 6.04
C SER A 31 -45.87 8.30 6.05
N PHE A 32 -45.36 9.15 6.95
CA PHE A 32 -44.04 9.00 7.58
C PHE A 32 -44.05 7.79 8.53
N PHE A 33 -43.37 6.72 8.15
CA PHE A 33 -42.82 5.73 9.08
C PHE A 33 -41.32 5.65 8.81
N ALA A 34 -40.53 6.46 9.52
CA ALA A 34 -39.09 6.27 9.63
C ALA A 34 -38.83 5.66 11.01
N LEU A 35 -38.72 4.33 11.05
CA LEU A 35 -38.11 3.62 12.16
C LEU A 35 -36.66 4.08 12.30
N GLY A 36 -36.26 4.31 13.54
CA GLY A 36 -34.94 4.80 13.89
C GLY A 36 -33.82 3.89 13.40
N SER A 37 -32.72 4.53 13.04
CA SER A 37 -31.39 4.01 13.33
C SER A 37 -30.49 5.19 13.67
N CYS A 38 -30.09 5.22 14.94
CA CYS A 38 -28.95 5.99 15.41
C CYS A 38 -27.74 5.58 14.57
N ASN A 39 -27.20 6.50 13.77
CA ASN A 39 -25.92 6.27 13.12
C ASN A 39 -24.84 6.38 14.20
N THR A 40 -24.55 5.25 14.85
CA THR A 40 -23.28 5.03 15.50
C THR A 40 -22.19 5.18 14.43
N SER A 41 -21.38 6.24 14.59
CA SER A 41 -20.10 6.38 13.91
C SER A 41 -19.25 5.17 14.27
N THR A 42 -19.27 4.16 13.40
CA THR A 42 -18.25 3.13 13.40
C THR A 42 -17.09 3.69 12.59
N ASN A 43 -16.04 4.11 13.31
CA ASN A 43 -14.71 4.29 12.74
C ASN A 43 -14.36 3.03 11.94
N LYS A 44 -14.53 3.07 10.62
CA LYS A 44 -13.82 2.16 9.73
C LYS A 44 -12.35 2.53 9.86
N GLY A 45 -11.65 1.81 10.74
CA GLY A 45 -10.21 1.79 10.78
C GLY A 45 -9.71 1.58 9.36
N LEU A 46 -8.93 2.55 8.88
CA LEU A 46 -8.32 2.54 7.57
C LEU A 46 -7.24 1.43 7.55
N SER A 47 -7.67 0.18 7.46
CA SER A 47 -6.80 -0.95 7.17
C SER A 47 -6.45 -0.83 5.69
N GLY A 48 -5.35 -0.13 5.41
CA GLY A 48 -4.80 0.10 4.07
C GLY A 48 -4.25 -1.17 3.44
N ILE A 49 -5.08 -2.21 3.33
CA ILE A 49 -4.82 -3.38 2.50
C ILE A 49 -5.12 -2.94 1.06
N SER A 50 -4.08 -2.53 0.33
CA SER A 50 -4.15 -2.59 -1.12
C SER A 50 -4.12 -4.06 -1.52
N THR A 51 -5.27 -4.74 -1.45
CA THR A 51 -5.41 -6.06 -2.07
C THR A 51 -5.40 -5.80 -3.57
N ILE A 52 -4.23 -5.73 -4.20
CA ILE A 52 -4.15 -5.92 -5.64
C ILE A 52 -4.10 -7.44 -5.80
N PRO A 53 -5.18 -8.13 -6.21
CA PRO A 53 -5.08 -9.51 -6.66
C PRO A 53 -4.26 -9.50 -7.94
N THR A 54 -2.94 -9.56 -7.79
CA THR A 54 -2.03 -9.63 -8.92
C THR A 54 -1.97 -11.08 -9.35
N ASP A 55 -2.76 -11.34 -10.39
CA ASP A 55 -2.81 -12.55 -11.18
C ASP A 55 -3.43 -13.78 -10.50
N THR A 56 -4.62 -14.17 -10.96
CA THR A 56 -5.22 -15.48 -10.64
C THR A 56 -4.68 -16.53 -11.61
N ALA A 57 -3.40 -16.48 -11.95
CA ALA A 57 -2.79 -17.44 -12.85
C ALA A 57 -2.73 -18.80 -12.14
N LYS A 58 -3.45 -19.78 -12.68
CA LYS A 58 -3.38 -21.19 -12.28
C LYS A 58 -3.65 -21.43 -10.78
N GLY A 59 -4.47 -20.59 -10.14
CA GLY A 59 -4.84 -20.76 -8.72
C GLY A 59 -3.79 -20.31 -7.72
N ILE A 60 -2.86 -19.44 -8.10
CA ILE A 60 -1.99 -18.71 -7.16
C ILE A 60 -2.60 -17.34 -6.89
N ILE A 61 -2.51 -16.86 -5.64
CA ILE A 61 -2.91 -15.49 -5.27
C ILE A 61 -1.75 -14.86 -4.55
N ILE A 62 -1.36 -13.65 -4.98
CA ILE A 62 -0.34 -12.85 -4.32
C ILE A 62 -0.99 -11.65 -3.63
N LYS A 63 -0.58 -11.36 -2.40
CA LYS A 63 -0.94 -10.15 -1.66
C LYS A 63 0.31 -9.40 -1.26
N HIS A 64 0.17 -8.09 -1.09
CA HIS A 64 1.28 -7.22 -0.72
C HIS A 64 0.80 -6.09 0.20
N SER A 65 1.65 -5.68 1.13
CA SER A 65 1.36 -4.60 2.06
C SER A 65 1.74 -3.22 1.52
N LEU A 66 1.33 -2.16 2.22
CA LEU A 66 1.96 -0.85 2.13
C LEU A 66 3.33 -0.88 2.86
N PRO A 67 4.22 0.08 2.60
CA PRO A 67 5.49 0.16 3.32
C PRO A 67 5.29 0.62 4.77
N ARG A 68 6.11 0.09 5.68
CA ARG A 68 6.42 0.68 6.99
C ARG A 68 7.91 0.84 7.10
N GLY A 69 8.40 2.00 7.52
CA GLY A 69 9.80 2.32 7.33
C GLY A 69 10.29 3.42 8.25
N ASN A 70 11.61 3.48 8.39
CA ASN A 70 12.31 4.47 9.18
C ASN A 70 13.74 4.65 8.64
N ILE A 71 14.61 5.26 9.44
CA ILE A 71 16.03 5.47 9.13
C ILE A 71 16.84 4.28 9.66
N TYR A 72 17.79 3.84 8.86
CA TYR A 72 18.83 2.87 9.21
C TYR A 72 20.19 3.56 9.13
N ASN A 73 20.97 3.45 10.20
CA ASN A 73 22.37 3.86 10.22
C ASN A 73 23.22 2.59 10.19
N ASP A 74 24.09 2.48 9.19
CA ASP A 74 25.01 1.36 9.11
C ASP A 74 26.10 1.46 10.22
N PRO A 75 26.87 0.39 10.47
CA PRO A 75 27.94 0.42 11.46
C PRO A 75 29.05 1.45 11.17
N ALA A 76 29.16 1.91 9.93
CA ALA A 76 30.10 2.96 9.52
C ALA A 76 29.54 4.39 9.69
N GLY A 77 28.29 4.52 10.16
CA GLY A 77 27.62 5.80 10.39
C GLY A 77 26.95 6.39 9.15
N LYS A 78 26.84 5.64 8.05
CA LYS A 78 26.13 6.10 6.86
C LYS A 78 24.63 5.95 7.03
N HIS A 79 23.91 6.98 6.61
CA HIS A 79 22.46 7.07 6.69
C HIS A 79 21.78 6.42 5.50
N PHE A 80 20.68 5.74 5.78
CA PHE A 80 19.78 5.15 4.81
C PHE A 80 18.33 5.29 5.28
N ALA A 81 17.38 5.35 4.35
CA ALA A 81 15.97 5.13 4.65
C ALA A 81 15.58 3.71 4.24
N TYR A 82 14.79 3.02 5.05
CA TYR A 82 14.27 1.70 4.72
C TYR A 82 12.74 1.68 4.70
N GLY A 83 12.18 0.75 3.92
CA GLY A 83 10.78 0.35 3.94
C GLY A 83 10.67 -1.16 4.01
N VAL A 84 9.93 -1.66 4.99
CA VAL A 84 9.52 -3.04 5.16
C VAL A 84 8.13 -3.23 4.58
N PHE A 85 8.00 -4.26 3.79
CA PHE A 85 6.75 -4.79 3.28
C PHE A 85 6.59 -6.22 3.77
N TRP A 86 5.36 -6.68 3.88
CA TRP A 86 5.07 -8.09 3.82
C TRP A 86 4.39 -8.44 2.50
N ALA A 87 4.69 -9.64 2.01
CA ALA A 87 4.01 -10.25 0.89
C ALA A 87 3.46 -11.61 1.30
N SER A 88 2.39 -12.05 0.65
CA SER A 88 1.90 -13.41 0.82
C SER A 88 1.59 -14.10 -0.50
N VAL A 89 1.91 -15.39 -0.56
CA VAL A 89 1.62 -16.26 -1.69
C VAL A 89 0.70 -17.37 -1.19
N ILE A 90 -0.49 -17.45 -1.78
CA ILE A 90 -1.52 -18.41 -1.41
C ILE A 90 -1.65 -19.42 -2.55
N ASN A 91 -1.44 -20.70 -2.22
CA ASN A 91 -1.60 -21.80 -3.16
C ASN A 91 -3.04 -22.32 -3.10
N LYS A 92 -3.92 -21.93 -4.03
CA LYS A 92 -5.29 -22.47 -4.09
C LYS A 92 -5.39 -23.79 -4.86
N THR A 93 -4.28 -24.35 -5.35
CA THR A 93 -4.30 -25.58 -6.15
C THR A 93 -4.30 -26.86 -5.30
N ALA A 94 -4.32 -28.02 -5.95
CA ALA A 94 -4.16 -29.33 -5.31
C ALA A 94 -2.70 -29.81 -5.27
N THR A 95 -1.77 -29.02 -5.83
CA THR A 95 -0.38 -29.41 -6.04
C THR A 95 0.55 -28.47 -5.25
N PRO A 96 1.56 -28.98 -4.53
CA PRO A 96 2.54 -28.11 -3.88
C PRO A 96 3.27 -27.23 -4.91
N ILE A 97 3.65 -26.03 -4.50
CA ILE A 97 4.48 -25.13 -5.31
C ILE A 97 5.80 -24.82 -4.60
N GLU A 98 6.86 -24.69 -5.37
CA GLU A 98 8.12 -24.13 -4.90
C GLU A 98 8.14 -22.63 -5.20
N LEU A 99 8.28 -21.81 -4.17
CA LEU A 99 8.55 -20.39 -4.27
C LEU A 99 10.05 -20.19 -4.11
N THR A 100 10.68 -19.59 -5.12
CA THR A 100 12.09 -19.16 -5.05
C THR A 100 12.16 -17.67 -5.32
N MET A 101 12.87 -16.93 -4.48
CA MET A 101 13.17 -15.51 -4.69
C MET A 101 14.62 -15.21 -4.37
N ASN A 102 15.18 -14.25 -5.09
CA ASN A 102 16.55 -13.77 -4.94
C ASN A 102 16.61 -12.27 -5.25
N PHE A 103 17.24 -11.50 -4.36
CA PHE A 103 17.67 -10.15 -4.67
C PHE A 103 19.20 -10.09 -4.69
N PRO A 104 19.80 -9.48 -5.73
CA PRO A 104 21.25 -9.36 -5.82
C PRO A 104 21.79 -8.39 -4.77
N ALA A 105 23.09 -8.49 -4.51
CA ALA A 105 23.81 -7.54 -3.67
C ALA A 105 23.90 -6.13 -4.30
N ASP A 106 23.62 -6.04 -5.60
CA ASP A 106 23.71 -4.81 -6.38
C ASP A 106 22.70 -3.75 -5.91
N SER A 107 23.04 -2.50 -6.20
CA SER A 107 22.15 -1.36 -6.00
C SER A 107 21.58 -0.88 -7.32
N PHE A 108 20.32 -0.46 -7.31
CA PHE A 108 19.62 0.05 -8.48
C PHE A 108 19.45 1.56 -8.36
N ALA A 109 19.78 2.31 -9.41
CA ALA A 109 19.57 3.76 -9.42
C ALA A 109 18.07 4.09 -9.29
N ILE A 110 17.75 5.06 -8.46
CA ILE A 110 16.36 5.54 -8.32
C ILE A 110 16.03 6.42 -9.54
N SER A 111 14.86 6.18 -10.13
CA SER A 111 14.39 6.96 -11.29
C SER A 111 14.33 8.46 -10.95
N GLY A 112 14.91 9.29 -11.82
CA GLY A 112 15.02 10.74 -11.60
C GLY A 112 16.03 11.17 -10.54
N GLN A 113 16.74 10.24 -9.87
CA GLN A 113 17.71 10.52 -8.81
C GLN A 113 19.04 9.75 -9.03
N PRO A 114 19.89 10.17 -9.99
CA PRO A 114 21.04 9.38 -10.44
C PRO A 114 22.16 9.18 -9.41
N LYS A 115 22.16 9.96 -8.31
CA LYS A 115 23.13 9.81 -7.20
C LYS A 115 22.61 8.91 -6.07
N ASP A 116 21.34 8.53 -6.15
CA ASP A 116 20.66 7.73 -5.15
C ASP A 116 20.35 6.36 -5.70
N TYR A 117 20.29 5.40 -4.79
CA TYR A 117 20.09 4.02 -5.13
C TYR A 117 19.23 3.33 -4.09
N VAL A 118 18.68 2.20 -4.52
CA VAL A 118 17.90 1.29 -3.70
C VAL A 118 18.48 -0.11 -3.75
N LYS A 119 18.37 -0.83 -2.63
CA LYS A 119 18.74 -2.23 -2.46
C LYS A 119 17.54 -3.00 -1.92
N PHE A 120 17.45 -4.27 -2.27
CA PHE A 120 16.33 -5.14 -1.89
C PHE A 120 16.84 -6.32 -1.09
N PHE A 121 16.08 -6.69 -0.07
CA PHE A 121 16.46 -7.73 0.87
C PHE A 121 15.26 -8.63 1.22
N LEU A 122 15.55 -9.90 1.45
CA LEU A 122 14.64 -10.91 2.01
C LEU A 122 15.12 -11.25 3.44
N PRO A 123 14.80 -10.40 4.43
CA PRO A 123 15.24 -10.65 5.80
C PRO A 123 14.56 -11.91 6.36
N PRO A 124 15.28 -12.72 7.17
CA PRO A 124 14.72 -13.91 7.76
C PRO A 124 13.67 -13.56 8.80
N GLY A 125 12.59 -14.32 8.82
CA GLY A 125 11.53 -14.18 9.79
C GLY A 125 10.20 -14.70 9.25
N THR A 126 9.32 -15.09 10.17
CA THR A 126 7.96 -15.50 9.83
C THR A 126 7.03 -14.31 10.03
N MET A 127 6.38 -13.88 8.95
CA MET A 127 5.30 -12.91 9.02
C MET A 127 4.00 -13.63 9.41
N THR A 128 3.26 -13.09 10.38
CA THR A 128 1.96 -13.63 10.81
C THR A 128 0.90 -12.52 10.87
N PRO A 129 -0.40 -12.84 10.79
CA PRO A 129 -1.47 -11.82 10.85
C PRO A 129 -1.38 -10.93 12.09
N GLU A 130 -0.97 -11.48 13.24
CA GLU A 130 -0.88 -10.75 14.52
C GLU A 130 0.19 -9.65 14.47
N LYS A 131 1.18 -9.80 13.59
CA LYS A 131 2.23 -8.80 13.40
C LYS A 131 1.81 -7.66 12.47
N GLU A 132 0.68 -7.76 11.77
CA GLU A 132 0.22 -6.71 10.84
C GLU A 132 0.02 -5.35 11.52
N SER A 133 -0.32 -5.31 12.81
CA SER A 133 -0.49 -4.06 13.58
C SER A 133 0.78 -3.60 14.30
N VAL A 134 1.83 -4.44 14.34
CA VAL A 134 3.07 -4.16 15.07
C VAL A 134 3.98 -3.25 14.26
N TYR A 135 4.77 -2.42 14.94
CA TYR A 135 5.82 -1.59 14.31
C TYR A 135 6.70 -2.45 13.37
N ASP A 136 6.94 -1.94 12.15
CA ASP A 136 7.62 -2.65 11.05
C ASP A 136 7.15 -4.10 10.83
N TYR A 137 5.85 -4.33 11.03
CA TYR A 137 5.24 -5.64 10.90
C TYR A 137 5.89 -6.70 11.81
N GLY A 138 6.40 -6.29 12.98
CA GLY A 138 7.04 -7.17 13.96
C GLY A 138 8.41 -7.71 13.53
N LEU A 139 9.06 -7.10 12.53
CA LEU A 139 10.40 -7.48 12.07
C LEU A 139 11.49 -6.82 12.93
N THR A 140 11.76 -7.37 14.11
CA THR A 140 12.75 -6.82 15.07
C THR A 140 14.20 -7.07 14.68
N THR A 141 14.46 -8.01 13.76
CA THR A 141 15.81 -8.45 13.37
C THR A 141 16.37 -7.70 12.16
N LEU A 142 15.64 -6.74 11.58
CA LEU A 142 16.06 -6.06 10.36
C LEU A 142 17.42 -5.38 10.51
N LYS A 143 17.64 -4.64 11.59
CA LYS A 143 18.89 -3.91 11.81
C LYS A 143 20.10 -4.86 11.83
N SER A 144 20.04 -5.90 12.66
CA SER A 144 21.15 -6.85 12.79
C SER A 144 21.35 -7.69 11.52
N PHE A 145 20.30 -7.90 10.74
CA PHE A 145 20.39 -8.49 9.41
C PHE A 145 21.14 -7.56 8.44
N LEU A 146 20.74 -6.29 8.35
CA LEU A 146 21.39 -5.32 7.47
C LEU A 146 22.85 -5.09 7.84
N ASP A 147 23.17 -4.96 9.14
CA ASP A 147 24.56 -4.77 9.61
C ASP A 147 25.52 -5.87 9.14
N LYS A 148 25.01 -7.10 8.93
CA LYS A 148 25.81 -8.26 8.52
C LYS A 148 25.78 -8.50 7.02
N HIS A 149 24.61 -8.30 6.39
CA HIS A 149 24.33 -8.77 5.04
C HIS A 149 24.13 -7.63 4.03
N PHE A 150 24.47 -6.38 4.39
CA PHE A 150 24.23 -5.22 3.53
C PHE A 150 24.82 -5.37 2.12
N HIS A 151 25.96 -6.03 2.00
CA HIS A 151 26.70 -6.23 0.74
C HIS A 151 26.54 -7.64 0.15
N GLU A 152 25.58 -8.41 0.66
CA GLU A 152 25.35 -9.80 0.25
C GLU A 152 23.99 -9.94 -0.45
N PRO A 153 23.85 -10.91 -1.38
CA PRO A 153 22.54 -11.24 -1.93
C PRO A 153 21.67 -11.86 -0.83
N SER A 154 20.34 -11.77 -1.01
CA SER A 154 19.38 -12.39 -0.10
C SER A 154 18.44 -13.31 -0.87
N GLN A 155 18.10 -14.43 -0.26
CA GLN A 155 17.37 -15.50 -0.93
C GLN A 155 16.29 -16.08 -0.04
N LEU A 156 15.20 -16.49 -0.68
CA LEU A 156 14.10 -17.21 -0.07
C LEU A 156 13.78 -18.41 -0.95
N LYS A 157 13.76 -19.60 -0.36
CA LYS A 157 13.29 -20.81 -1.02
C LYS A 157 12.40 -21.59 -0.08
N THR A 158 11.16 -21.84 -0.50
CA THR A 158 10.19 -22.58 0.32
C THR A 158 9.21 -23.37 -0.54
N THR A 159 8.60 -24.39 0.05
CA THR A 159 7.49 -25.14 -0.58
C THR A 159 6.19 -24.77 0.11
N ILE A 160 5.20 -24.33 -0.66
CA ILE A 160 3.86 -23.97 -0.18
C ILE A 160 2.92 -25.11 -0.53
N LYS A 161 2.36 -25.79 0.47
CA LYS A 161 1.48 -26.95 0.22
C LYS A 161 0.14 -26.50 -0.38
N PRO A 162 -0.65 -27.44 -0.92
CA PRO A 162 -2.01 -27.15 -1.37
C PRO A 162 -2.82 -26.46 -0.27
N LYS A 163 -3.55 -25.40 -0.64
CA LYS A 163 -4.43 -24.62 0.22
C LYS A 163 -3.74 -23.83 1.34
N GLU A 164 -2.41 -23.77 1.36
CA GLU A 164 -1.66 -22.98 2.34
C GLU A 164 -1.33 -21.57 1.84
N GLU A 165 -1.03 -20.68 2.80
CA GLU A 165 -0.51 -19.34 2.59
C GLU A 165 0.88 -19.24 3.21
N TYR A 166 1.84 -18.70 2.46
CA TYR A 166 3.14 -18.35 2.99
C TYR A 166 3.31 -16.83 2.99
N ARG A 167 3.67 -16.27 4.16
CA ARG A 167 3.90 -14.84 4.35
C ARG A 167 5.37 -14.59 4.69
N PHE A 168 5.95 -13.57 4.08
CA PHE A 168 7.35 -13.22 4.26
C PHE A 168 7.55 -11.71 4.14
N TYR A 169 8.73 -11.26 4.56
CA TYR A 169 9.12 -9.86 4.53
C TYR A 169 9.95 -9.54 3.28
N ILE A 170 9.80 -8.32 2.79
CA ILE A 170 10.69 -7.71 1.81
C ILE A 170 11.13 -6.37 2.39
N ALA A 171 12.43 -6.14 2.49
CA ALA A 171 12.99 -4.87 2.92
C ALA A 171 13.63 -4.15 1.74
N VAL A 172 13.34 -2.86 1.62
CA VAL A 172 13.84 -1.96 0.59
C VAL A 172 14.66 -0.89 1.30
N VAL A 173 15.92 -0.72 0.96
CA VAL A 173 16.82 0.25 1.60
C VAL A 173 17.35 1.23 0.56
N SER A 174 17.23 2.52 0.83
CA SER A 174 17.60 3.61 -0.07
C SER A 174 18.58 4.56 0.61
N LYS A 175 19.53 5.11 -0.14
CA LYS A 175 20.57 5.98 0.41
C LYS A 175 20.03 7.30 0.98
N GLU A 176 19.19 8.01 0.23
CA GLU A 176 18.66 9.33 0.62
C GLU A 176 17.11 9.35 0.71
N GLY A 177 16.48 8.17 0.73
CA GLY A 177 15.03 8.06 0.66
C GLY A 177 14.46 8.22 -0.75
N TYR A 178 13.14 8.37 -0.82
CA TYR A 178 12.40 8.63 -2.05
C TYR A 178 11.39 9.74 -1.77
N ASN A 179 11.37 10.77 -2.63
CA ASN A 179 10.55 11.97 -2.44
C ASN A 179 9.05 11.76 -2.74
N GLY A 180 8.57 10.51 -2.71
CA GLY A 180 7.19 10.16 -3.01
C GLY A 180 6.69 9.02 -2.13
N ALA A 181 5.38 8.77 -2.20
CA ALA A 181 4.78 7.63 -1.54
C ALA A 181 5.32 6.34 -2.16
N VAL A 182 6.09 5.56 -1.40
CA VAL A 182 6.63 4.28 -1.90
C VAL A 182 5.46 3.31 -2.09
N ARG A 183 5.41 2.67 -3.26
CA ARG A 183 4.43 1.64 -3.63
C ARG A 183 5.15 0.51 -4.31
N ALA A 184 4.89 -0.70 -3.86
CA ALA A 184 5.46 -1.89 -4.42
C ALA A 184 4.43 -3.01 -4.57
N GLU A 185 4.72 -3.93 -5.47
CA GLU A 185 3.88 -5.04 -5.87
C GLU A 185 4.76 -6.21 -6.32
N LEU A 186 4.37 -7.43 -5.94
CA LEU A 186 4.99 -8.64 -6.45
C LEU A 186 4.12 -9.17 -7.60
N VAL A 187 4.68 -9.16 -8.81
CA VAL A 187 3.98 -9.48 -10.06
C VAL A 187 4.40 -10.87 -10.53
N LEU A 188 3.45 -11.78 -10.65
CA LEU A 188 3.65 -13.07 -11.31
C LEU A 188 3.35 -12.90 -12.80
N LYS A 189 4.26 -13.37 -13.65
CA LYS A 189 4.01 -13.54 -15.09
C LYS A 189 4.41 -14.96 -15.45
N GLU A 190 3.40 -15.77 -15.78
CA GLU A 190 3.54 -17.21 -16.01
C GLU A 190 4.09 -17.95 -14.77
N GLN A 191 5.41 -18.17 -14.72
CA GLN A 191 6.13 -18.82 -13.62
C GLN A 191 7.22 -17.91 -13.04
N ASN A 192 7.42 -16.72 -13.60
CA ASN A 192 8.48 -15.79 -13.20
C ASN A 192 7.90 -14.69 -12.29
N LEU A 193 8.62 -14.37 -11.22
CA LEU A 193 8.29 -13.31 -10.29
C LEU A 193 9.10 -12.05 -10.57
N PHE A 194 8.41 -10.92 -10.53
CA PHE A 194 8.98 -9.59 -10.68
C PHE A 194 8.58 -8.72 -9.51
N TYR A 195 9.52 -7.97 -8.97
CA TYR A 195 9.26 -6.92 -8.01
C TYR A 195 9.09 -5.59 -8.73
N LYS A 196 7.90 -5.00 -8.60
CA LYS A 196 7.59 -3.68 -9.13
C LYS A 196 7.61 -2.71 -7.96
N ILE A 197 8.40 -1.65 -8.07
CA ILE A 197 8.39 -0.54 -7.11
C ILE A 197 8.46 0.76 -7.88
N ASN A 198 7.71 1.77 -7.44
CA ASN A 198 7.64 3.06 -8.14
C ASN A 198 8.92 3.91 -8.04
N MET A 199 9.95 3.41 -7.37
CA MET A 199 11.29 4.01 -7.34
C MET A 199 12.13 3.61 -8.57
N LEU A 200 11.71 2.56 -9.29
CA LEU A 200 12.40 2.03 -10.47
C LEU A 200 11.47 2.13 -11.69
N ASP A 201 12.05 2.38 -12.87
CA ASP A 201 11.30 2.43 -14.13
C ASP A 201 10.95 1.04 -14.67
N SER A 202 11.66 0.01 -14.23
CA SER A 202 11.56 -1.36 -14.74
C SER A 202 11.11 -2.36 -13.67
N LEU A 203 10.47 -3.44 -14.12
CA LEU A 203 10.22 -4.62 -13.31
C LEU A 203 11.54 -5.33 -12.98
N LEU A 204 11.81 -5.54 -11.69
CA LEU A 204 13.00 -6.25 -11.24
C LEU A 204 12.72 -7.76 -11.23
N PRO A 205 13.37 -8.60 -12.05
CA PRO A 205 13.23 -10.05 -11.96
C PRO A 205 13.75 -10.50 -10.59
N CYS A 206 12.93 -11.22 -9.83
CA CYS A 206 13.24 -11.53 -8.44
C CYS A 206 12.96 -12.97 -8.03
N GLY A 207 12.53 -13.85 -8.95
CA GLY A 207 12.27 -15.24 -8.60
C GLY A 207 11.34 -15.99 -9.53
N SER A 208 10.78 -17.08 -9.03
CA SER A 208 9.83 -17.93 -9.74
C SER A 208 8.93 -18.74 -8.81
N ILE A 209 7.81 -19.22 -9.37
CA ILE A 209 6.91 -20.19 -8.76
C ILE A 209 6.78 -21.40 -9.68
N VAL A 210 7.11 -22.59 -9.17
CA VAL A 210 7.10 -23.84 -9.94
C VAL A 210 6.21 -24.87 -9.26
N PHE A 211 5.32 -25.51 -10.01
CA PHE A 211 4.51 -26.62 -9.51
C PHE A 211 5.36 -27.88 -9.33
N LYS A 212 5.32 -28.49 -8.14
CA LYS A 212 5.98 -29.77 -7.88
C LYS A 212 5.11 -30.89 -8.46
N LYS A 213 5.70 -31.76 -9.28
CA LYS A 213 5.01 -32.95 -9.79
C LYS A 213 4.81 -33.98 -8.68
#